data_AF-A0A2K3LWN9-F1
#
_entry.id   AF-A0A2K3LWN9-F1
#
_cell.length_a   1.000
_cell.length_b   1.000
_cell.length_c   1.000
_cell.angle_alpha   90.00
_cell.angle_beta   90.00
_cell.angle_gamma   90.00
#
_symmetry.space_group_name_H-M   'P 1'
#
loop_
_entity.id
_entity.type
_entity.pdbx_description
1 polymer ?
#
loop_
_entity_poly.entity_id
_entity_poly.type
_entity_poly.pdbx_seq_one_letter_code
_entity_poly.pdbx_strand_id
1 'polypeptide(L)'
;VRLAKLAVDRVLNAPCETSVLYPKHGGNLHCFTAITPCAVLDVLAPPYNVYEGRKCTYYHDYPFSTFSAGNGPICVGEEDEYAWLAETEPSDLYMNSGVYAGPSIKL
;
A
#
# COMPACT_ATOMS: atom_id res chain seq x y z
N VAL A 1 8.06 -7.90 -13.00
CA VAL A 1 7.52 -8.24 -11.66
C VAL A 1 8.62 -8.26 -10.62
N ARG A 2 8.30 -8.04 -9.34
CA ARG A 2 9.20 -8.12 -8.19
C ARG A 2 8.53 -8.91 -7.07
N LEU A 3 9.29 -9.72 -6.33
CA LEU A 3 8.74 -10.47 -5.20
C LEU A 3 8.60 -9.56 -3.98
N ALA A 4 7.47 -9.67 -3.28
CA ALA A 4 7.22 -8.99 -2.02
C ALA A 4 6.70 -9.99 -0.97
N LYS A 5 6.96 -9.70 0.30
CA LYS A 5 6.41 -10.44 1.45
C LYS A 5 5.23 -9.67 2.02
N LEU A 6 4.14 -10.35 2.32
CA LEU A 6 2.96 -9.81 2.97
C LEU A 6 3.33 -9.31 4.36
N ALA A 7 3.01 -8.04 4.64
CA ALA A 7 3.29 -7.43 5.94
C ALA A 7 2.06 -7.48 6.86
N VAL A 8 0.87 -7.18 6.33
CA VAL A 8 -0.38 -7.09 7.07
C VAL A 8 -1.53 -7.44 6.12
N ASP A 9 -2.43 -8.31 6.57
CA ASP A 9 -3.74 -8.54 5.96
C ASP A 9 -4.80 -8.61 7.08
N ARG A 10 -5.58 -7.53 7.24
CA ARG A 10 -6.60 -7.44 8.28
C ARG A 10 -7.65 -6.37 7.98
N VAL A 11 -8.83 -6.55 8.56
CA VAL A 11 -9.87 -5.52 8.62
C VAL A 11 -9.60 -4.56 9.78
N LEU A 12 -9.63 -3.25 9.50
CA LEU A 12 -9.51 -2.19 10.50
C LEU A 12 -10.89 -1.61 10.80
N ASN A 13 -11.22 -1.47 12.08
CA ASN A 13 -12.44 -0.82 12.56
C ASN A 13 -12.06 0.26 13.59
N ALA A 14 -12.77 1.39 13.58
CA ALA A 14 -12.59 2.39 14.62
C ALA A 14 -13.21 1.91 15.96
N PRO A 15 -12.56 2.15 17.11
CA PRO A 15 -11.23 2.74 17.27
C PRO A 15 -10.11 1.76 16.91
N CYS A 16 -9.05 2.25 16.28
CA CYS A 16 -7.85 1.48 15.97
C CYS A 16 -6.59 2.28 16.27
N GLU A 17 -5.50 1.58 16.57
CA GLU A 17 -4.17 2.18 16.73
C GLU A 17 -3.66 2.76 15.40
N THR A 18 -2.88 3.83 15.50
CA THR A 18 -2.17 4.41 14.35
C THR A 18 -1.15 3.40 13.80
N SER A 19 -1.14 3.23 12.49
CA SER A 19 -0.13 2.42 11.80
C SER A 19 1.01 3.31 11.26
N VAL A 20 2.23 2.77 11.21
CA VAL A 20 3.41 3.49 10.72
C VAL A 20 4.15 2.63 9.71
N LEU A 21 4.47 3.22 8.56
CA LEU A 21 5.26 2.61 7.50
C LEU A 21 6.50 3.44 7.22
N TYR A 22 7.59 2.76 6.87
CA TYR A 22 8.91 3.35 6.59
C TYR A 22 9.33 3.01 5.17
N PRO A 23 10.27 3.74 4.55
CA PRO A 23 10.65 3.53 3.15
C PRO A 23 11.03 2.09 2.75
N LYS A 24 11.45 1.26 3.72
CA LYS A 24 11.83 -0.16 3.48
C LYS A 24 11.22 -1.14 4.49
N HIS A 25 10.34 -0.71 5.40
CA HIS A 25 9.79 -1.56 6.47
C HIS A 25 8.34 -1.17 6.80
N GLY A 26 7.61 -2.05 7.48
CA GLY A 26 6.25 -1.75 7.97
C GLY A 26 5.17 -1.70 6.88
N GLY A 27 5.36 -2.36 5.74
CA GLY A 27 4.36 -2.38 4.67
C GLY A 27 4.32 -1.09 3.84
N ASN A 28 5.48 -0.65 3.33
CA ASN A 28 5.57 0.54 2.46
C ASN A 28 4.74 0.45 1.15
N LEU A 29 4.30 -0.76 0.79
CA LEU A 29 3.33 -1.01 -0.25
C LEU A 29 2.07 -1.56 0.43
N HIS A 30 0.93 -0.92 0.20
CA HIS A 30 -0.34 -1.27 0.82
C HIS A 30 -1.51 -0.93 -0.09
N CYS A 31 -2.64 -1.59 0.16
CA CYS A 31 -3.92 -1.34 -0.48
C CYS A 31 -4.98 -1.19 0.61
N PHE A 32 -5.83 -0.18 0.49
CA PHE A 32 -7.01 -0.03 1.34
C PHE A 32 -8.27 -0.34 0.54
N THR A 33 -9.13 -1.18 1.10
CA THR A 33 -10.45 -1.47 0.56
C THR A 33 -11.50 -1.10 1.59
N ALA A 34 -12.32 -0.10 1.27
CA ALA A 34 -13.41 0.32 2.15
C ALA A 34 -14.53 -0.74 2.16
N ILE A 35 -14.75 -1.38 3.30
CA ILE A 35 -15.88 -2.33 3.51
C ILE A 35 -17.16 -1.55 3.79
N THR A 36 -17.05 -0.48 4.56
CA THR A 36 -18.10 0.52 4.82
C THR A 36 -17.55 1.91 4.50
N PRO A 37 -18.40 2.95 4.35
CA PRO A 37 -17.90 4.32 4.31
C PRO A 37 -16.98 4.60 5.50
N CYS A 38 -15.75 5.00 5.22
CA CYS A 38 -14.70 5.21 6.21
C CYS A 38 -13.86 6.43 5.85
N ALA A 39 -13.14 6.96 6.84
CA ALA A 39 -12.17 8.02 6.66
C ALA A 39 -10.81 7.55 7.14
N VAL A 40 -9.77 7.84 6.36
CA VAL A 40 -8.37 7.58 6.71
C VAL A 40 -7.67 8.94 6.81
N LEU A 41 -6.88 9.14 7.87
CA LEU A 41 -6.04 10.31 8.05
C LEU A 41 -4.58 9.89 7.89
N ASP A 42 -3.95 10.33 6.82
CA ASP A 42 -2.54 10.05 6.54
C ASP A 42 -1.66 11.28 6.75
N VAL A 43 -0.49 11.06 7.35
CA VAL A 43 0.58 12.05 7.50
C VAL A 43 1.80 11.55 6.73
N LEU A 44 2.17 12.26 5.66
CA LEU A 44 3.29 11.90 4.79
C LEU A 44 4.52 12.75 5.09
N ALA A 45 5.68 12.12 5.34
CA ALA A 45 6.92 12.80 5.66
C ALA A 45 8.13 12.14 4.93
N PRO A 46 8.65 12.74 3.84
CA PRO A 46 8.12 13.88 3.10
C PRO A 46 6.92 13.50 2.20
N PRO A 47 6.11 14.48 1.74
CA PRO A 47 5.06 14.24 0.75
C PRO A 47 5.64 13.85 -0.62
N TYR A 48 4.79 13.26 -1.47
CA TYR A 48 5.12 12.99 -2.86
C TYR A 48 5.55 14.26 -3.61
N ASN A 49 6.53 14.11 -4.49
CA ASN A 49 7.04 15.16 -5.35
C ASN A 49 7.71 14.52 -6.56
N VAL A 50 7.08 14.63 -7.72
CA VAL A 50 7.56 14.01 -8.97
C VAL A 50 8.90 14.58 -9.41
N TYR A 51 9.15 15.88 -9.19
CA TYR A 51 10.40 16.55 -9.59
C TYR A 51 11.59 16.12 -8.72
N GLU A 52 11.33 15.68 -7.50
CA GLU A 52 12.34 15.13 -6.58
C GLU A 52 12.35 13.58 -6.60
N GLY A 53 11.72 12.95 -7.60
CA GLY A 53 11.70 11.51 -7.80
C GLY A 53 10.76 10.73 -6.88
N ARG A 54 9.96 11.41 -6.04
CA ARG A 54 8.97 10.79 -5.14
C ARG A 54 7.60 10.71 -5.81
N LYS A 55 7.49 9.94 -6.89
CA LYS A 55 6.20 9.63 -7.53
C LYS A 55 5.47 8.51 -6.78
N CYS A 56 4.15 8.57 -6.74
CA CYS A 56 3.33 7.42 -6.36
C CYS A 56 3.33 6.42 -7.52
N THR A 57 3.65 5.15 -7.26
CA THR A 57 3.67 4.08 -8.27
C THR A 57 2.70 2.99 -7.81
N TYR A 58 1.83 2.55 -8.73
CA TYR A 58 0.84 1.52 -8.44
C TYR A 58 1.34 0.16 -8.88
N TYR A 59 0.87 -0.86 -8.18
CA TYR A 59 1.25 -2.25 -8.43
C TYR A 59 0.00 -3.12 -8.49
N HIS A 60 0.00 -4.10 -9.38
CA HIS A 60 -0.91 -5.23 -9.34
C HIS A 60 -0.17 -6.42 -8.73
N ASP A 61 -0.79 -7.05 -7.73
CA ASP A 61 -0.27 -8.25 -7.09
C ASP A 61 -0.80 -9.51 -7.77
N TYR A 62 0.08 -10.50 -7.91
CA TYR A 62 -0.25 -11.82 -8.39
C TYR A 62 0.13 -12.85 -7.32
N PRO A 63 -0.65 -13.93 -7.16
CA PRO A 63 -0.29 -15.03 -6.28
C PRO A 63 1.14 -15.52 -6.56
N PHE A 64 1.86 -15.94 -5.51
CA PHE A 64 3.22 -16.45 -5.64
C PHE A 64 3.37 -17.51 -6.75
N SER A 65 2.39 -18.41 -6.85
CA SER A 65 2.32 -19.50 -7.83
C SER A 65 2.19 -19.05 -9.30
N THR A 66 1.90 -17.78 -9.57
CA THR A 66 1.68 -17.25 -10.91
C THR A 66 2.93 -17.27 -11.78
N PHE A 67 4.10 -17.03 -11.18
CA PHE A 67 5.37 -17.05 -11.89
C PHE A 67 6.21 -18.19 -11.33
N SER A 68 6.68 -19.09 -12.19
CA SER A 68 7.58 -20.17 -11.82
C SER A 68 8.84 -19.55 -11.18
N ALA A 69 8.92 -19.57 -9.86
CA ALA A 69 10.08 -19.07 -9.14
C ALA A 69 11.26 -19.98 -9.52
N GLY A 70 12.13 -19.51 -10.42
CA GLY A 70 13.36 -20.20 -10.73
C GLY A 70 14.17 -20.39 -9.45
N ASN A 71 14.18 -21.63 -8.92
CA ASN A 71 15.07 -22.20 -7.91
C ASN A 71 15.52 -21.26 -6.76
N GLY A 72 14.61 -20.46 -6.19
CA GLY A 72 14.87 -19.75 -4.93
C GLY A 72 14.52 -20.64 -3.74
N PRO A 73 15.24 -20.58 -2.61
CA PRO A 73 14.98 -21.40 -1.43
C PRO A 73 13.83 -20.77 -0.65
N ILE A 74 12.59 -20.90 -1.14
CA ILE A 74 11.42 -20.58 -0.34
C ILE A 74 10.93 -21.89 0.26
N CYS A 75 10.83 -21.92 1.59
CA CYS A 75 10.38 -23.07 2.34
C CYS A 75 8.96 -23.45 1.87
N VAL A 76 8.75 -24.72 1.54
CA VAL A 76 7.42 -25.26 1.22
C VAL A 76 6.46 -24.93 2.36
N GLY A 77 5.40 -24.17 2.07
CA GLY A 77 4.38 -23.76 3.05
C GLY A 77 4.32 -22.27 3.40
N GLU A 78 5.24 -21.44 2.93
CA GLU A 78 5.18 -19.96 3.11
C GLU A 78 4.62 -19.23 1.87
N GLU A 79 4.07 -19.95 0.89
CA GLU A 79 3.64 -19.36 -0.39
C GLU A 79 2.58 -18.26 -0.25
N ASP A 80 1.69 -18.39 0.73
CA ASP A 80 0.64 -17.40 1.04
C ASP A 80 1.20 -16.10 1.65
N GLU A 81 2.46 -16.10 2.12
CA GLU A 81 3.13 -14.91 2.62
C GLU A 81 3.81 -14.09 1.53
N TYR A 82 3.79 -14.53 0.27
CA TYR A 82 4.49 -13.87 -0.82
C TYR A 82 3.58 -13.56 -2.01
N ALA A 83 3.87 -12.44 -2.68
CA ALA A 83 3.19 -12.04 -3.90
C ALA A 83 4.17 -11.44 -4.91
N TRP A 84 3.84 -11.56 -6.19
CA TRP A 84 4.56 -10.90 -7.28
C TRP A 84 3.89 -9.58 -7.62
N LEU A 85 4.65 -8.49 -7.57
CA LEU A 85 4.17 -7.14 -7.87
C LEU A 85 4.61 -6.71 -9.27
N ALA A 86 3.67 -6.33 -10.13
CA ALA A 86 3.92 -5.68 -11.42
C ALA A 86 3.52 -4.20 -11.33
N GLU A 87 4.37 -3.29 -11.79
CA GLU A 87 3.98 -1.89 -11.95
C GLU A 87 2.81 -1.80 -12.95
N THR A 88 1.84 -0.94 -12.64
CA THR A 88 0.64 -0.75 -13.46
C THR A 88 0.18 0.70 -13.41
N GLU A 89 -0.66 1.08 -14.36
CA GLU A 89 -1.41 2.34 -14.36
C GLU A 89 -2.88 2.01 -14.07
N PRO A 90 -3.44 2.45 -12.93
CA PRO A 90 -4.81 2.08 -12.56
C PRO A 90 -5.81 2.81 -13.46
N SER A 91 -6.67 2.07 -14.14
CA SER A 91 -7.67 2.62 -15.06
C SER A 91 -8.92 3.16 -14.36
N ASP A 92 -9.14 2.77 -13.11
CA ASP A 92 -10.34 3.02 -12.31
C ASP A 92 -10.05 3.84 -11.03
N LEU A 93 -8.91 4.53 -10.97
CA LEU A 93 -8.56 5.39 -9.86
C LEU A 93 -9.12 6.81 -10.05
N TYR A 94 -10.11 7.16 -9.22
CA TYR A 94 -10.72 8.49 -9.20
C TYR A 94 -10.53 9.14 -7.83
N MET A 95 -9.83 10.28 -7.80
CA MET A 95 -9.65 11.09 -6.60
C MET A 95 -10.28 12.47 -6.81
N ASN A 96 -11.21 12.83 -5.92
CA ASN A 96 -11.84 14.15 -5.93
C ASN A 96 -11.32 14.97 -4.74
N SER A 97 -10.57 16.03 -5.03
CA SER A 97 -10.08 16.95 -4.00
C SER A 97 -11.22 17.76 -3.40
N GLY A 98 -11.23 17.89 -2.07
CA GLY A 98 -12.17 18.73 -1.32
C GLY A 98 -11.46 19.88 -0.60
N VAL A 99 -12.22 20.90 -0.21
CA VAL A 99 -11.73 21.98 0.67
C VAL A 99 -11.97 21.58 2.12
N TYR A 100 -10.92 21.66 2.95
CA TYR A 100 -11.05 21.39 4.38
C TYR A 100 -11.96 22.42 5.05
N ALA A 101 -13.05 21.94 5.66
CA ALA A 101 -14.08 22.75 6.32
C ALA A 101 -14.09 22.58 7.86
N GLY A 102 -13.05 21.97 8.42
CA GLY A 102 -12.91 21.80 9.86
C GLY A 102 -12.31 23.04 10.56
N PRO A 103 -11.99 22.92 11.86
CA PRO A 103 -11.37 23.99 12.63
C PRO A 103 -10.05 24.49 12.00
N SER A 104 -9.80 25.80 12.08
CA SER A 104 -8.59 26.40 11.51
C SER A 104 -7.31 25.76 12.03
N ILE A 105 -6.44 25.39 11.11
CA ILE A 105 -5.11 24.85 11.41
C ILE A 105 -4.16 26.04 11.58
N LYS A 106 -3.52 26.14 12.75
CA LYS A 106 -2.43 27.09 12.98
C LYS A 106 -1.12 26.34 12.71
N LEU A 107 -0.36 26.85 11.74
CA LEU A 107 0.99 26.36 11.42
C LEU A 107 2.03 27.08 12.26
#